data_AF-A0A9W9X2I5-F1
#
_entry.id   AF-A0A9W9X2I5-F1
#
_cell.length_a   1.000
_cell.length_b   1.000
_cell.length_c   1.000
_cell.angle_alpha   90.00
_cell.angle_beta   90.00
_cell.angle_gamma   90.00
#
_symmetry.space_group_name_H-M   'P 1'
#
loop_
_entity.id
_entity.type
_entity.pdbx_description
1 polymer ?
#
loop_
_entity_poly.entity_id
_entity_poly.type
_entity_poly.pdbx_seq_one_letter_code
_entity_poly.pdbx_strand_id
1 'polypeptide(L)'
;MTHYLQEWINLSPPLRIAAAIALAVGDLAERTESPRTVRYISYCLINQRQNCVPPYNIPSQAVSVYHSVSGQYLSIDLAIPALSDQGNSQVHQNDFIPIAQKIRSCYCDIREDKDHVNLVPAYWAMSTSTPGPDPSVAPARNETPSASISSMGVLDNIVQHRYGSFTVGRPWVTGEELGTGLGLFLDTWKGK
;
A
#
# COMPACT_ATOMS: atom_id res chain seq x y z
N MET A 1 6.37 10.76 -26.53
CA MET A 1 5.32 9.74 -26.30
C MET A 1 5.89 8.33 -26.08
N THR A 2 6.97 7.94 -26.77
CA THR A 2 7.64 6.63 -26.63
C THR A 2 8.37 6.41 -25.29
N HIS A 3 8.97 7.43 -24.68
CA HIS A 3 9.67 7.30 -23.37
C HIS A 3 8.71 7.00 -22.21
N TYR A 4 7.59 7.72 -22.14
CA TYR A 4 6.56 7.54 -21.11
C TYR A 4 5.94 6.13 -21.14
N LEU A 5 5.67 5.59 -22.33
CA LEU A 5 5.16 4.21 -22.48
C LEU A 5 6.15 3.18 -21.94
N GLN A 6 7.46 3.39 -22.17
CA GLN A 6 8.50 2.47 -21.72
C GLN A 6 8.68 2.50 -20.20
N GLU A 7 8.63 3.68 -19.58
CA GLU A 7 8.62 3.83 -18.11
C GLU A 7 7.37 3.21 -17.49
N TRP A 8 6.21 3.37 -18.14
CA TRP A 8 4.94 2.81 -17.68
C TRP A 8 4.89 1.28 -17.74
N ILE A 9 5.51 0.67 -18.76
CA ILE A 9 5.67 -0.78 -18.88
C ILE A 9 6.60 -1.33 -17.79
N ASN A 10 7.63 -0.57 -17.41
CA ASN A 10 8.64 -0.99 -16.43
C ASN A 10 8.16 -0.88 -14.97
N LEU A 11 7.01 -0.26 -14.71
CA LEU A 11 6.39 -0.24 -13.38
C LEU A 11 5.67 -1.56 -13.10
N SER A 12 5.94 -2.16 -11.95
CA SER A 12 5.17 -3.31 -11.51
C SER A 12 3.71 -2.91 -11.24
N PRO A 13 2.73 -3.82 -11.40
CA PRO A 13 1.32 -3.53 -11.14
C PRO A 13 1.05 -2.86 -9.76
N PRO A 14 1.67 -3.30 -8.64
CA PRO A 14 1.47 -2.64 -7.35
C PRO A 14 1.84 -1.17 -7.32
N LEU A 15 2.93 -0.77 -7.99
CA LEU A 15 3.35 0.64 -8.05
C LEU A 15 2.35 1.50 -8.83
N ARG A 16 1.78 0.94 -9.90
CA ARG A 16 0.75 1.62 -10.69
C ARG A 16 -0.54 1.84 -9.88
N ILE A 17 -0.99 0.82 -9.16
CA ILE A 17 -2.17 0.93 -8.30
C ILE A 17 -1.91 1.89 -7.13
N ALA A 18 -0.73 1.85 -6.50
CA ALA A 18 -0.37 2.78 -5.43
C ALA A 18 -0.41 4.24 -5.88
N ALA A 19 0.13 4.55 -7.07
CA ALA A 19 0.06 5.90 -7.64
C ALA A 19 -1.38 6.31 -7.97
N ALA A 20 -2.18 5.39 -8.52
CA ALA A 20 -3.59 5.63 -8.80
C ALA A 20 -4.40 5.92 -7.53
N ILE A 21 -4.11 5.23 -6.42
CA ILE A 21 -4.74 5.49 -5.11
C ILE A 21 -4.44 6.92 -4.65
N ALA A 22 -3.17 7.35 -4.69
CA ALA A 22 -2.80 8.70 -4.26
C ALA A 22 -3.53 9.77 -5.09
N LEU A 23 -3.59 9.61 -6.41
CA LEU A 23 -4.31 10.52 -7.30
C LEU A 23 -5.82 10.51 -7.04
N ALA A 24 -6.44 9.33 -6.91
CA ALA A 24 -7.87 9.19 -6.65
C ALA A 24 -8.27 9.79 -5.28
N VAL A 25 -7.42 9.65 -4.26
CA VAL A 25 -7.64 10.32 -2.97
C VAL A 25 -7.50 11.84 -3.12
N GLY A 26 -6.56 12.32 -3.93
CA GLY A 26 -6.43 13.73 -4.29
C GLY A 26 -7.69 14.30 -4.96
N ASP A 27 -8.33 13.52 -5.83
CA ASP A 27 -9.58 13.91 -6.51
C ASP A 27 -10.77 14.06 -5.57
N LEU A 28 -10.73 13.40 -4.42
CA LEU A 28 -11.73 13.53 -3.36
C LEU A 28 -11.48 14.74 -2.46
N ALA A 29 -10.32 15.40 -2.55
CA ALA A 29 -10.03 16.57 -1.75
C ALA A 29 -10.94 17.74 -2.15
N GLU A 30 -11.49 18.43 -1.14
CA GLU A 30 -12.34 19.60 -1.36
C GLU A 30 -11.60 20.68 -2.17
N ARG A 31 -12.23 21.14 -3.26
CA ARG A 31 -11.72 22.25 -4.07
C ARG A 31 -12.17 23.58 -3.48
N THR A 32 -11.26 24.55 -3.48
CA THR A 32 -11.49 25.91 -2.97
C THR A 32 -11.41 26.94 -4.11
N GLU A 33 -11.70 28.21 -3.83
CA GLU A 33 -11.62 29.28 -4.84
C GLU A 33 -10.20 29.47 -5.39
N SER A 34 -9.17 29.19 -4.59
CA SER A 34 -7.77 29.21 -5.00
C SER A 34 -7.21 27.79 -5.16
N PRO A 35 -6.25 27.59 -6.10
CA PRO A 35 -5.52 26.33 -6.17
C PRO A 35 -4.67 26.14 -4.92
N ARG A 36 -4.50 24.89 -4.49
CA ARG A 36 -3.76 24.55 -3.27
C ARG A 36 -3.02 23.24 -3.41
N THR A 37 -1.97 23.07 -2.60
CA THR A 37 -1.31 21.78 -2.46
C THR A 37 -1.89 21.05 -1.26
N VAL A 38 -2.21 19.77 -1.44
CA VAL A 38 -2.52 18.84 -0.34
C VAL A 38 -1.46 17.75 -0.29
N ARG A 39 -1.33 17.09 0.85
CA ARG A 39 -0.40 15.99 1.03
C ARG A 39 -1.15 14.70 1.26
N TYR A 40 -1.00 13.75 0.35
CA TYR A 40 -1.34 12.36 0.60
C TYR A 40 -0.26 11.74 1.49
N ILE A 41 -0.67 11.27 2.67
CA ILE A 41 0.19 10.60 3.65
C ILE A 41 -0.28 9.16 3.79
N SER A 42 0.65 8.22 3.64
CA SER A 42 0.41 6.81 3.84
C SER A 42 1.67 6.15 4.40
N TYR A 43 1.69 4.82 4.43
CA TYR A 43 2.83 4.00 4.79
C TYR A 43 2.96 2.84 3.80
N CYS A 44 4.15 2.27 3.70
CA CYS A 44 4.40 1.13 2.83
C CYS A 44 4.32 -0.17 3.65
N LEU A 45 3.59 -1.16 3.14
CA LEU A 45 3.57 -2.50 3.72
C LEU A 45 4.68 -3.34 3.10
N ILE A 46 5.57 -3.88 3.92
CA ILE A 46 6.80 -4.55 3.47
C ILE A 46 6.72 -6.03 3.81
N ASN A 47 6.89 -6.89 2.81
CA ASN A 47 6.95 -8.34 3.01
C ASN A 47 8.28 -8.77 3.63
N GLN A 48 8.21 -9.13 4.91
CA GLN A 48 9.34 -9.56 5.72
C GLN A 48 9.60 -11.07 5.66
N ARG A 49 8.85 -11.85 4.88
CA ARG A 49 9.01 -13.33 4.81
C ARG A 49 10.45 -13.75 4.54
N GLN A 50 11.14 -13.05 3.64
CA GLN A 50 12.53 -13.33 3.29
C GLN A 50 13.50 -13.20 4.47
N ASN A 51 13.12 -12.44 5.49
CA ASN A 51 13.89 -12.22 6.71
C ASN A 51 13.50 -13.18 7.85
N CYS A 52 12.48 -14.01 7.67
CA CYS A 52 12.10 -15.01 8.66
C CYS A 52 13.10 -16.19 8.69
N VAL A 53 13.19 -16.86 9.84
CA VAL A 53 13.96 -18.11 9.95
C VAL A 53 13.16 -19.29 9.36
N PRO A 54 13.81 -20.32 8.81
CA PRO A 54 13.14 -21.55 8.42
C PRO A 54 12.36 -22.19 9.58
N PRO A 55 11.16 -22.77 9.34
CA PRO A 55 10.50 -22.94 8.04
C PRO A 55 9.61 -21.76 7.61
N TYR A 56 9.60 -20.63 8.33
CA TYR A 56 8.64 -19.56 8.09
C TYR A 56 8.96 -18.68 6.87
N ASN A 57 10.14 -18.84 6.27
CA ASN A 57 10.56 -18.13 5.06
C ASN A 57 10.08 -18.75 3.74
N ILE A 58 9.39 -19.90 3.78
CA ILE A 58 8.88 -20.56 2.56
C ILE A 58 7.36 -20.40 2.38
N PRO A 59 6.85 -20.49 1.14
CA PRO A 59 5.43 -20.28 0.88
C PRO A 59 4.48 -21.32 1.52
N SER A 60 4.95 -22.54 1.77
CA SER A 60 4.13 -23.58 2.40
C SER A 60 3.73 -23.26 3.85
N GLN A 61 4.39 -22.29 4.48
CA GLN A 61 4.05 -21.75 5.80
C GLN A 61 3.29 -20.41 5.72
N ALA A 62 2.74 -20.05 4.56
CA ALA A 62 1.98 -18.82 4.37
C ALA A 62 0.57 -18.86 4.97
N VAL A 63 0.46 -19.19 6.26
CA VAL A 63 -0.78 -19.03 7.03
C VAL A 63 -1.07 -17.57 7.37
N SER A 64 -0.09 -16.67 7.21
CA SER A 64 -0.29 -15.22 7.31
C SER A 64 0.64 -14.44 6.37
N VAL A 65 0.31 -13.16 6.21
CA VAL A 65 1.13 -12.19 5.50
C VAL A 65 2.12 -11.57 6.49
N TYR A 66 3.42 -11.76 6.24
CA TYR A 66 4.48 -11.20 7.08
C TYR A 66 4.73 -9.74 6.72
N HIS A 67 3.70 -8.89 6.77
CA HIS A 67 3.85 -7.47 6.50
C HIS A 67 4.29 -6.71 7.76
N SER A 68 5.29 -5.86 7.60
CA SER A 68 5.56 -4.75 8.52
C SER A 68 5.11 -3.45 7.90
N VAL A 69 4.91 -2.43 8.74
CA VAL A 69 4.84 -1.05 8.28
C VAL A 69 6.25 -0.52 7.99
N SER A 70 6.34 0.50 7.15
CA SER A 70 7.58 1.14 6.74
C SER A 70 8.33 1.88 7.85
N GLY A 71 7.69 2.19 8.98
CA GLY A 71 8.25 3.02 10.06
C GLY A 71 8.44 4.50 9.69
N GLN A 72 8.47 4.82 8.39
CA GLN A 72 8.46 6.16 7.82
C GLN A 72 7.20 6.37 6.98
N TYR A 73 6.74 7.62 6.90
CA TYR A 73 5.58 7.97 6.08
C TYR A 73 5.96 8.12 4.60
N LEU A 74 5.15 7.52 3.73
CA LEU A 74 5.09 7.90 2.32
C LEU A 74 4.30 9.21 2.21
N SER A 75 4.94 10.27 1.72
CA SER A 75 4.32 11.58 1.55
C SER A 75 4.35 12.02 0.09
N ILE A 76 3.21 12.31 -0.50
CA ILE A 76 3.06 12.77 -1.89
C ILE A 76 2.30 14.09 -1.87
N ASP A 77 2.90 15.13 -2.43
CA ASP A 77 2.25 16.43 -2.61
C ASP A 77 1.44 16.41 -3.90
N LEU A 78 0.18 16.80 -3.81
CA LEU A 78 -0.80 16.78 -4.89
C LEU A 78 -1.34 18.19 -5.10
N ALA A 79 -1.34 18.65 -6.34
CA ALA A 79 -1.93 19.93 -6.70
C ALA A 79 -3.45 19.76 -6.86
N ILE A 80 -4.21 20.54 -6.08
CA ILE A 80 -5.67 20.62 -6.17
C ILE A 80 -6.01 21.90 -6.92
N PRO A 81 -6.68 21.80 -8.09
CA PRO A 81 -7.05 22.96 -8.87
C PRO A 81 -8.15 23.78 -8.18
N ALA A 82 -8.30 25.04 -8.58
CA ALA A 82 -9.37 25.90 -8.09
C ALA A 82 -10.74 25.41 -8.58
N LEU A 83 -11.82 25.84 -7.91
CA LEU A 83 -13.20 25.57 -8.36
C LEU A 83 -13.49 26.08 -9.77
N SER A 84 -12.87 27.19 -10.18
CA SER A 84 -13.04 27.77 -11.52
C SER A 84 -12.34 26.96 -12.63
N ASP A 85 -11.41 26.09 -12.27
CA ASP A 85 -10.67 25.29 -13.24
C ASP A 85 -11.49 24.06 -13.64
N GLN A 86 -12.09 24.11 -14.83
CA GLN A 86 -12.81 22.97 -15.43
C GLN A 86 -11.88 21.89 -16.01
N GLY A 87 -10.60 21.90 -15.63
CA GLY A 87 -9.55 21.04 -16.16
C GLY A 87 -9.66 19.58 -15.70
N ASN A 88 -10.34 18.79 -16.52
CA ASN A 88 -10.46 17.33 -16.47
C ASN A 88 -9.13 16.62 -16.80
N SER A 89 -8.80 15.57 -16.03
CA SER A 89 -8.03 14.36 -16.39
C SER A 89 -6.56 14.49 -16.84
N GLN A 90 -6.11 15.60 -17.41
CA GLN A 90 -4.76 15.74 -17.98
C GLN A 90 -3.68 15.95 -16.91
N VAL A 91 -4.05 16.53 -15.76
CA VAL A 91 -3.15 16.74 -14.61
C VAL A 91 -2.59 15.39 -14.13
N HIS A 92 -3.43 14.36 -14.06
CA HIS A 92 -3.02 13.02 -13.61
C HIS A 92 -2.01 12.35 -14.52
N GLN A 93 -2.03 12.58 -15.84
CA GLN A 93 -1.10 11.89 -16.74
C GLN A 93 0.35 12.34 -16.52
N ASN A 94 0.54 13.63 -16.25
CA ASN A 94 1.87 14.18 -16.02
C ASN A 94 2.39 13.81 -14.62
N ASP A 95 1.50 13.69 -13.63
CA ASP A 95 1.85 13.41 -12.25
C ASP A 95 2.02 11.91 -11.95
N PHE A 96 1.36 11.04 -12.72
CA PHE A 96 1.34 9.59 -12.45
C PHE A 96 2.72 8.96 -12.39
N ILE A 97 3.56 9.20 -13.42
CA ILE A 97 4.92 8.61 -13.48
C ILE A 97 5.80 9.13 -12.33
N PRO A 98 5.91 10.46 -12.09
CA PRO A 98 6.64 10.98 -10.94
C PRO A 98 6.18 10.41 -9.60
N ILE A 99 4.87 10.28 -9.38
CA ILE A 99 4.32 9.69 -8.17
C ILE A 99 4.73 8.22 -8.05
N ALA A 100 4.55 7.42 -9.11
CA ALA A 100 4.92 6.01 -9.10
C ALA A 100 6.43 5.81 -8.86
N GLN A 101 7.28 6.68 -9.41
CA GLN A 101 8.71 6.68 -9.16
C GLN A 101 9.04 7.02 -7.70
N LYS A 102 8.39 8.02 -7.11
CA LYS A 102 8.56 8.37 -5.69
C LYS A 102 8.15 7.22 -4.76
N ILE A 103 7.03 6.56 -5.05
CA ILE A 103 6.59 5.36 -4.33
C ILE A 103 7.62 4.25 -4.47
N ARG A 104 8.11 3.99 -5.70
CA ARG A 104 9.16 3.00 -5.95
C ARG A 104 10.41 3.27 -5.12
N SER A 105 10.91 4.51 -5.12
CA SER A 105 12.08 4.89 -4.32
C SER A 105 11.84 4.57 -2.85
N CYS A 106 10.70 4.96 -2.29
CA CYS A 106 10.36 4.64 -0.90
C CYS A 106 10.42 3.13 -0.60
N TYR A 107 9.83 2.27 -1.45
CA TYR A 107 9.92 0.82 -1.29
C TYR A 107 11.35 0.29 -1.44
N CYS A 108 12.12 0.82 -2.40
CA CYS A 108 13.51 0.42 -2.63
C CYS A 108 14.39 0.78 -1.44
N ASP A 109 14.30 2.01 -0.93
CA ASP A 109 15.07 2.50 0.21
C ASP A 109 14.84 1.61 1.44
N ILE A 110 13.58 1.26 1.74
CA ILE A 110 13.25 0.39 2.88
C ILE A 110 13.77 -1.05 2.67
N ARG A 111 13.67 -1.58 1.44
CA ARG A 111 14.11 -2.94 1.14
C ARG A 111 15.63 -3.07 1.20
N GLU A 112 16.36 -2.02 0.86
CA GLU A 112 17.81 -1.97 0.85
C GLU A 112 18.40 -1.65 2.23
N ASP A 113 17.59 -1.09 3.14
CA ASP A 113 17.91 -0.93 4.55
C ASP A 113 17.90 -2.29 5.29
N LYS A 114 19.09 -2.82 5.54
CA LYS A 114 19.30 -4.08 6.26
C LYS A 114 18.91 -4.00 7.73
N ASP A 115 18.86 -2.81 8.31
CA ASP A 115 18.54 -2.60 9.72
C ASP A 115 17.03 -2.45 9.93
N HIS A 116 16.25 -2.17 8.88
CA HIS A 116 14.80 -2.02 8.95
C HIS A 116 14.12 -3.21 9.65
N VAL A 117 14.51 -4.45 9.34
CA VAL A 117 13.91 -5.65 9.93
C VAL A 117 14.08 -5.69 11.46
N ASN A 118 15.20 -5.20 11.97
CA ASN A 118 15.48 -5.17 13.41
C ASN A 118 14.57 -4.18 14.15
N LEU A 119 14.05 -3.17 13.45
CA LEU A 119 13.15 -2.15 13.97
C LEU A 119 11.67 -2.51 13.86
N VAL A 120 11.32 -3.54 13.07
CA VAL A 120 9.92 -3.96 12.87
C VAL A 120 9.16 -4.19 14.17
N PRO A 121 9.71 -4.91 15.18
CA PRO A 121 9.01 -5.08 16.46
C PRO A 121 8.75 -3.74 17.18
N ALA A 122 9.67 -2.78 17.08
CA ALA A 122 9.51 -1.47 17.69
C ALA A 122 8.45 -0.63 16.97
N TYR A 123 8.37 -0.69 15.63
CA TYR A 123 7.30 -0.04 14.87
C TYR A 123 5.91 -0.56 15.27
N TRP A 124 5.78 -1.88 15.41
CA TRP A 124 4.55 -2.48 15.90
C TRP A 124 4.22 -2.02 17.31
N ALA A 125 5.18 -2.08 18.25
CA ALA A 125 4.99 -1.64 19.62
C ALA A 125 4.58 -0.16 19.76
N MET A 126 4.99 0.71 18.83
CA MET A 126 4.54 2.11 18.80
C MET A 126 3.09 2.26 18.30
N SER A 127 2.63 1.35 17.44
CA SER A 127 1.29 1.39 16.83
C SER A 127 0.23 0.60 17.60
N THR A 128 0.64 -0.31 18.48
CA THR A 128 -0.25 -1.16 19.27
C THR A 128 -0.08 -0.86 20.75
N SER A 129 -1.11 -0.33 21.40
CA SER A 129 -1.13 -0.14 22.84
C SER A 129 -1.15 -1.49 23.56
N THR A 130 -0.40 -1.61 24.67
CA THR A 130 -0.53 -2.77 25.56
C THR A 130 -1.92 -2.77 26.21
N PRO A 131 -2.67 -3.89 26.18
CA PRO A 131 -3.97 -3.96 26.84
C PRO A 131 -3.85 -3.64 28.32
N GLY A 132 -4.64 -2.67 28.80
CA GLY A 132 -4.79 -2.37 30.22
C GLY A 132 -5.82 -3.28 30.90
N PRO A 133 -5.99 -3.18 32.23
CA PRO A 133 -7.01 -3.93 32.96
C PRO A 133 -8.45 -3.53 32.58
N ASP A 134 -8.63 -2.30 32.12
CA ASP A 134 -9.92 -1.76 31.70
C ASP A 134 -10.13 -1.91 30.18
N PRO A 135 -11.39 -2.06 29.71
CA PRO A 135 -11.70 -2.06 28.29
C PRO A 135 -11.21 -0.74 27.66
N SER A 136 -10.41 -0.86 26.60
CA SER A 136 -9.94 0.33 25.88
C SER A 136 -11.12 1.08 25.29
N VAL A 137 -11.17 2.40 25.53
CA VAL A 137 -12.15 3.27 24.86
C VAL A 137 -11.84 3.29 23.38
N ALA A 138 -12.86 3.16 22.53
CA ALA A 138 -12.69 3.24 21.09
C ALA A 138 -12.02 4.58 20.73
N PRO A 139 -10.98 4.60 19.87
CA PRO A 139 -10.33 5.83 19.49
C PRO A 139 -11.31 6.77 18.77
N ALA A 140 -11.07 8.08 18.89
CA ALA A 140 -11.84 9.08 18.15
C ALA A 140 -11.76 8.80 16.64
N ARG A 141 -12.80 9.22 15.91
CA ARG A 141 -12.84 9.11 14.45
C ARG A 141 -11.64 9.85 13.85
N ASN A 142 -10.96 9.22 12.89
CA ASN A 142 -9.98 9.90 12.07
C ASN A 142 -10.71 10.71 11.01
N GLU A 143 -10.55 12.03 11.03
CA GLU A 143 -11.16 12.92 10.04
C GLU A 143 -10.38 12.96 8.72
N THR A 144 -9.17 12.39 8.68
CA THR A 144 -8.32 12.30 7.50
C THR A 144 -7.76 10.88 7.31
N PRO A 145 -8.63 9.87 7.12
CA PRO A 145 -8.19 8.51 6.90
C PRO A 145 -7.39 8.40 5.60
N SER A 146 -6.29 7.67 5.64
CA SER A 146 -5.50 7.37 4.44
C SER A 146 -6.01 6.11 3.75
N ALA A 147 -5.66 5.96 2.48
CA ALA A 147 -5.80 4.70 1.75
C ALA A 147 -4.40 4.13 1.50
N SER A 148 -4.19 2.84 1.79
CA SER A 148 -2.92 2.13 1.58
C SER A 148 -3.15 0.90 0.71
N ILE A 149 -2.04 0.35 0.19
CA ILE A 149 -2.06 -0.89 -0.59
C ILE A 149 -1.18 -1.95 0.08
N SER A 150 -1.70 -3.17 0.13
CA SER A 150 -1.03 -4.39 0.53
C SER A 150 -0.91 -5.30 -0.69
N SER A 151 0.29 -5.42 -1.25
CA SER A 151 0.53 -6.31 -2.39
C SER A 151 0.86 -7.72 -1.90
N MET A 152 -0.04 -8.67 -2.15
CA MET A 152 0.19 -10.10 -1.90
C MET A 152 1.04 -10.76 -2.99
N GLY A 153 1.17 -10.11 -4.15
CA GLY A 153 1.93 -10.61 -5.28
C GLY A 153 1.21 -11.72 -6.03
N VAL A 154 1.95 -12.74 -6.46
CA VAL A 154 1.41 -13.87 -7.24
C VAL A 154 0.99 -14.99 -6.30
N LEU A 155 -0.31 -15.17 -6.11
CA LEU A 155 -0.85 -16.18 -5.18
C LEU A 155 -0.57 -17.60 -5.63
N ASP A 156 -0.34 -17.85 -6.92
CA ASP A 156 0.07 -19.15 -7.43
C ASP A 156 1.36 -19.67 -6.78
N ASN A 157 2.20 -18.78 -6.24
CA ASN A 157 3.41 -19.14 -5.51
C ASN A 157 3.15 -19.56 -4.06
N ILE A 158 1.94 -19.33 -3.55
CA ILE A 158 1.57 -19.46 -2.14
C ILE A 158 0.47 -20.51 -1.95
N VAL A 159 -0.59 -20.44 -2.76
CA VAL A 159 -1.77 -21.29 -2.68
C VAL A 159 -1.78 -22.26 -3.86
N GLN A 160 -1.91 -23.56 -3.59
CA GLN A 160 -2.03 -24.55 -4.66
C GLN A 160 -3.42 -24.49 -5.28
N HIS A 161 -3.51 -24.74 -6.59
CA HIS A 161 -4.80 -24.74 -7.29
C HIS A 161 -5.70 -25.92 -6.90
N ARG A 162 -5.11 -26.99 -6.39
CA ARG A 162 -5.80 -28.25 -6.06
C ARG A 162 -5.20 -28.86 -4.80
N TYR A 163 -6.08 -29.29 -3.90
CA TYR A 163 -5.76 -30.05 -2.70
C TYR A 163 -6.54 -31.37 -2.74
N GLY A 164 -5.92 -32.42 -3.28
CA GLY A 164 -6.59 -33.69 -3.56
C GLY A 164 -7.78 -33.50 -4.51
N SER A 165 -8.99 -33.77 -4.01
CA SER A 165 -10.23 -33.63 -4.78
C SER A 165 -10.77 -32.19 -4.84
N PHE A 166 -10.25 -31.28 -4.02
CA PHE A 166 -10.72 -29.90 -3.95
C PHE A 166 -9.93 -29.00 -4.89
N THR A 167 -10.59 -28.05 -5.53
CA THR A 167 -9.97 -27.02 -6.37
C THR A 167 -10.24 -25.63 -5.84
N VAL A 168 -9.20 -24.79 -5.80
CA VAL A 168 -9.32 -23.39 -5.38
C VAL A 168 -9.76 -22.54 -6.59
N GLY A 169 -10.93 -21.91 -6.43
CA GLY A 169 -11.59 -21.11 -7.46
C GLY A 169 -11.03 -19.70 -7.55
N ARG A 170 -11.57 -18.80 -6.71
CA ARG A 170 -11.18 -17.39 -6.60
C ARG A 170 -10.80 -17.11 -5.14
N PRO A 171 -9.52 -17.22 -4.77
CA PRO A 171 -9.10 -16.80 -3.45
C PRO A 171 -9.37 -15.31 -3.27
N TRP A 172 -9.64 -14.91 -2.04
CA TRP A 172 -9.77 -13.51 -1.64
C TRP A 172 -9.11 -13.35 -0.28
N VAL A 173 -8.62 -12.14 -0.01
CA VAL A 173 -8.02 -11.76 1.27
C VAL A 173 -8.93 -10.75 1.94
N THR A 174 -9.01 -10.85 3.26
CA THR A 174 -9.50 -9.79 4.13
C THR A 174 -8.46 -9.53 5.20
N GLY A 175 -8.37 -8.28 5.62
CA GLY A 175 -7.58 -7.85 6.76
C GLY A 175 -8.45 -7.04 7.71
N GLU A 176 -8.07 -7.01 8.97
CA GLU A 176 -8.64 -6.07 9.93
C GLU A 176 -7.66 -4.92 10.09
N GLU A 177 -8.08 -3.72 9.66
CA GLU A 177 -7.27 -2.53 9.89
C GLU A 177 -7.48 -2.04 11.31
N LEU A 178 -6.37 -1.91 12.04
CA LEU A 178 -6.35 -1.40 13.41
C LEU A 178 -6.67 0.11 13.51
N GLY A 179 -7.02 0.73 12.39
CA GLY A 179 -7.42 2.14 12.28
C GLY A 179 -8.56 2.31 11.28
N THR A 180 -8.98 3.56 11.09
CA THR A 180 -10.10 3.95 10.22
C THR A 180 -9.69 4.22 8.76
N GLY A 181 -8.46 3.84 8.39
CA GLY A 181 -7.96 3.91 7.02
C GLY A 181 -8.54 2.83 6.11
N LEU A 182 -8.34 2.97 4.80
CA LEU A 182 -8.73 1.98 3.80
C LEU A 182 -7.51 1.16 3.36
N GLY A 183 -7.49 -0.12 3.67
CA GLY A 183 -6.50 -1.07 3.17
C GLY A 183 -6.98 -1.77 1.89
N LEU A 184 -6.25 -1.62 0.79
CA LEU A 184 -6.52 -2.31 -0.46
C LEU A 184 -5.56 -3.50 -0.62
N PHE A 185 -6.08 -4.71 -0.78
CA PHE A 185 -5.27 -5.88 -1.11
C PHE A 185 -5.20 -6.08 -2.62
N LEU A 186 -3.98 -6.25 -3.14
CA LEU A 186 -3.74 -6.55 -4.55
C LEU A 186 -3.01 -7.88 -4.68
N ASP A 187 -3.57 -8.76 -5.50
CA ASP A 187 -3.00 -10.06 -5.79
C ASP A 187 -3.24 -10.46 -7.24
N THR A 188 -2.58 -11.55 -7.67
CA THR A 188 -2.84 -12.19 -8.96
C THR A 188 -3.05 -13.68 -8.76
N TRP A 189 -3.94 -14.26 -9.56
CA TRP A 189 -4.29 -15.68 -9.49
C TRP A 189 -4.58 -16.24 -10.88
N LYS A 190 -3.90 -17.33 -11.25
CA LYS A 190 -4.06 -17.98 -12.57
C LYS A 190 -3.77 -17.01 -13.72
N GLY A 191 -2.74 -16.18 -13.56
CA GLY A 191 -2.28 -15.22 -14.57
C GLY A 191 -3.20 -14.01 -14.78
N LYS A 192 -4.09 -13.73 -13.83
CA LYS A 192 -5.00 -12.58 -13.83
C LYS A 192 -4.76 -11.69 -12.63
#